data_AF-A0A1Y2H8G8-F1
#
_entry.id   AF-A0A1Y2H8G8-F1
#
_cell.length_a   1.000
_cell.length_b   1.000
_cell.length_c   1.000
_cell.angle_alpha   90.00
_cell.angle_beta   90.00
_cell.angle_gamma   90.00
#
_symmetry.space_group_name_H-M   'P 1'
#
loop_
_entity.id
_entity.type
_entity.pdbx_description
1 polymer ?
#
loop_
_entity_poly.entity_id
_entity_poly.type
_entity_poly.pdbx_seq_one_letter_code
_entity_poly.pdbx_strand_id
1 'polypeptide(L)'
;MSATTLVSSLWTSLSTLTWRSAASLASSSPSAAAAVVSRPALFSGASAAASRIILPAILTDLLPGFLMAVPKSRTTHGKKRMRMSNKGLKNREDIVPCPVCHGPKLLHHVCPGCLAKLERKRPEVLSKKPVESS
;
A
#
# COMPACT_ATOMS: atom_id res chain seq x y z
N MET A 1 -40.85 -42.23 -33.81
CA MET A 1 -41.16 -42.68 -32.44
C MET A 1 -39.84 -43.10 -31.80
N SER A 2 -39.42 -42.37 -30.76
CA SER A 2 -38.47 -42.78 -29.70
C SER A 2 -37.00 -43.04 -30.13
N ALA A 3 -35.94 -42.58 -29.48
CA ALA A 3 -35.77 -42.06 -28.13
C ALA A 3 -34.47 -41.26 -28.03
N THR A 4 -34.55 -40.03 -27.54
CA THR A 4 -33.43 -39.22 -27.04
C THR A 4 -33.28 -39.46 -25.54
N THR A 5 -32.32 -40.26 -25.12
CA THR A 5 -31.72 -40.26 -23.78
C THR A 5 -30.51 -41.18 -23.86
N LEU A 6 -29.36 -40.78 -23.31
CA LEU A 6 -28.16 -41.59 -22.99
C LEU A 6 -26.83 -41.00 -23.46
N VAL A 7 -26.55 -39.70 -23.32
CA VAL A 7 -25.14 -39.26 -23.16
C VAL A 7 -25.02 -37.98 -22.30
N SER A 8 -25.72 -37.94 -21.16
CA SER A 8 -25.58 -36.90 -20.12
C SER A 8 -24.52 -37.28 -19.06
N SER A 9 -23.58 -38.18 -19.39
CA SER A 9 -22.69 -38.84 -18.43
C SER A 9 -21.19 -38.73 -18.77
N LEU A 10 -20.77 -37.70 -19.51
CA LEU A 10 -19.37 -37.46 -19.86
C LEU A 10 -18.78 -36.15 -19.28
N TRP A 11 -19.41 -35.54 -18.27
CA TRP A 11 -18.89 -34.30 -17.65
C TRP A 11 -18.58 -34.34 -16.16
N THR A 12 -18.53 -35.52 -15.55
CA THR A 12 -18.24 -35.68 -14.11
C THR A 12 -17.02 -36.55 -13.80
N SER A 13 -16.07 -36.67 -14.73
CA SER A 13 -14.83 -37.39 -14.44
C SER A 13 -13.64 -36.87 -15.23
N LEU A 14 -13.17 -35.66 -14.91
CA LEU A 14 -11.77 -35.31 -15.15
C LEU A 14 -11.30 -34.23 -14.18
N SER A 15 -10.43 -34.65 -13.26
CA SER A 15 -9.45 -33.82 -12.56
C SER A 15 -9.89 -33.04 -11.32
N THR A 16 -10.51 -33.73 -10.36
CA THR A 16 -10.11 -33.59 -8.95
C THR A 16 -8.71 -34.20 -8.76
N LEU A 17 -7.63 -33.52 -9.12
CA LEU A 17 -6.28 -33.93 -8.73
C LEU A 17 -5.31 -32.75 -8.90
N THR A 18 -5.06 -32.02 -7.81
CA THR A 18 -3.78 -31.36 -7.42
C THR A 18 -4.05 -30.39 -6.28
N TRP A 19 -4.68 -30.89 -5.22
CA TRP A 19 -4.60 -30.27 -3.91
C TRP A 19 -3.95 -31.29 -2.98
N ARG A 20 -2.62 -31.36 -3.04
CA ARG A 20 -1.79 -32.02 -2.04
C ARG A 20 -0.33 -31.63 -2.23
N SER A 21 0.26 -31.20 -1.12
CA SER A 21 1.68 -31.31 -0.78
C SER A 21 2.61 -30.18 -1.23
N ALA A 22 2.72 -29.16 -0.37
CA ALA A 22 4.01 -28.54 -0.05
C ALA A 22 3.99 -28.09 1.41
N ALA A 23 3.87 -29.06 2.32
CA ALA A 23 4.18 -28.88 3.72
C ALA A 23 5.29 -29.89 4.08
N SER A 24 6.29 -29.40 4.83
CA SER A 24 7.37 -30.16 5.47
C SER A 24 8.68 -30.24 4.69
N LEU A 25 9.51 -29.20 4.84
CA LEU A 25 10.83 -29.40 5.43
C LEU A 25 10.90 -28.54 6.68
N ALA A 26 10.82 -29.24 7.80
CA ALA A 26 11.11 -28.75 9.13
C ALA A 26 12.62 -28.56 9.31
N SER A 27 12.98 -27.98 10.45
CA SER A 27 14.30 -27.99 11.11
C SER A 27 15.31 -26.91 10.72
N SER A 28 15.20 -25.76 11.40
CA SER A 28 16.25 -25.36 12.35
C SER A 28 15.67 -24.36 13.34
N SER A 29 15.69 -24.76 14.61
CA SER A 29 15.30 -23.99 15.79
C SER A 29 16.54 -23.21 16.31
N PRO A 30 16.51 -22.56 17.48
CA PRO A 30 16.43 -21.10 17.62
C PRO A 30 17.73 -20.53 18.22
N SER A 31 18.27 -19.45 17.67
CA SER A 31 19.26 -18.66 18.42
C SER A 31 18.55 -17.60 19.24
N ALA A 32 18.36 -17.96 20.50
CA ALA A 32 18.04 -17.07 21.60
C ALA A 32 19.09 -15.96 21.69
N ALA A 33 18.83 -14.83 21.03
CA ALA A 33 19.40 -13.55 21.44
C ALA A 33 18.40 -12.94 22.42
N ALA A 34 18.60 -13.30 23.69
CA ALA A 34 18.04 -12.61 24.84
C ALA A 34 18.49 -11.14 24.80
N ALA A 35 17.71 -10.28 24.14
CA ALA A 35 17.77 -8.85 24.39
C ALA A 35 16.98 -8.58 25.67
N VAL A 36 17.63 -8.82 26.80
CA VAL A 36 17.36 -8.19 28.09
C VAL A 36 17.52 -6.68 27.90
N VAL A 37 16.52 -6.05 27.27
CA VAL A 37 16.39 -4.60 27.34
C VAL A 37 15.86 -4.32 28.73
N SER A 38 16.81 -4.11 29.62
CA SER A 38 16.68 -3.55 30.95
C SER A 38 15.46 -2.64 31.02
N ARG A 39 14.44 -3.08 31.74
CA ARG A 39 13.40 -2.20 32.28
C ARG A 39 14.15 -1.12 33.06
N PRO A 40 14.18 0.16 32.64
CA PRO A 40 14.73 1.17 33.50
C PRO A 40 13.74 1.31 34.66
N ALA A 41 14.11 0.72 35.79
CA ALA A 41 13.60 1.11 37.08
C ALA A 41 14.07 2.53 37.35
N LEU A 42 13.34 3.50 36.80
CA LEU A 42 13.33 4.89 37.24
C LEU A 42 11.90 5.25 37.65
N PHE A 43 11.34 4.42 38.54
CA PHE A 43 10.39 4.90 39.54
C PHE A 43 11.20 5.27 40.77
N SER A 44 11.78 6.46 40.75
CA SER A 44 12.28 7.17 41.93
C SER A 44 12.21 8.65 41.62
N GLY A 45 11.05 9.19 41.95
CA GLY A 45 10.65 10.56 41.69
C GLY A 45 9.27 10.79 42.27
N ALA A 46 9.10 10.45 43.55
CA ALA A 46 8.03 11.00 44.35
C ALA A 46 8.18 12.52 44.32
N SER A 47 7.46 13.16 43.42
CA SER A 47 6.75 14.37 43.81
C SER A 47 5.28 13.99 43.81
N ALA A 48 4.76 13.77 45.01
CA ALA A 48 3.35 13.93 45.29
C ALA A 48 3.00 15.42 45.16
N ALA A 49 3.21 15.99 43.97
CA ALA A 49 2.40 17.09 43.51
C ALA A 49 1.33 16.41 42.67
N ALA A 50 0.28 15.94 43.35
CA ALA A 50 -1.00 15.67 42.73
C ALA A 50 -1.50 17.00 42.15
N SER A 51 -0.89 17.38 41.03
CA SER A 51 -1.33 18.44 40.17
C SER A 51 -2.65 17.91 39.64
N ARG A 52 -3.73 18.26 40.34
CA ARG A 52 -5.05 18.13 39.80
C ARG A 52 -5.02 19.01 38.56
N ILE A 53 -4.77 18.38 37.41
CA ILE A 53 -5.01 18.99 36.13
C ILE A 53 -6.51 19.29 36.19
N ILE A 54 -6.86 20.53 36.50
CA ILE A 54 -8.21 21.06 36.34
C ILE A 54 -8.35 21.08 34.83
N LEU A 55 -8.79 19.94 34.28
CA LEU A 55 -9.05 19.81 32.88
C LEU A 55 -10.09 20.89 32.57
N PRO A 56 -9.82 21.82 31.64
CA PRO A 56 -10.78 22.87 31.34
C PRO A 56 -12.10 22.21 30.95
N ALA A 57 -13.24 22.76 31.38
CA ALA A 57 -14.56 22.19 31.16
C ALA A 57 -14.82 21.81 29.67
N ILE A 58 -14.15 22.55 28.77
CA ILE A 58 -14.14 22.35 27.33
C ILE A 58 -13.57 20.97 26.93
N LEU A 59 -12.54 20.46 27.61
CA LEU A 59 -11.99 19.12 27.33
C LEU A 59 -12.90 18.01 27.88
N THR A 60 -13.53 18.21 29.04
CA THR A 60 -14.52 17.26 29.59
C THR A 60 -15.73 17.09 28.67
N ASP A 61 -16.13 18.13 27.95
CA ASP A 61 -17.23 18.05 26.97
C ASP A 61 -16.82 17.36 25.65
N LEU A 62 -15.53 17.37 25.28
CA LEU A 62 -15.02 16.72 24.05
C LEU A 62 -14.67 15.22 24.23
N LEU A 63 -14.31 14.81 25.45
CA LEU A 63 -13.99 13.43 25.83
C LEU A 63 -15.05 12.37 25.46
N PRO A 64 -16.37 12.58 25.69
CA PRO A 64 -17.37 11.56 25.35
C PRO A 64 -17.46 11.29 23.84
N GLY A 65 -17.33 12.33 23.01
CA GLY A 65 -17.33 12.19 21.55
C GLY A 65 -16.14 11.37 21.05
N PHE A 66 -14.95 11.55 21.65
CA PHE A 66 -13.76 10.78 21.28
C PHE A 66 -13.84 9.32 21.73
N LEU A 67 -14.35 9.05 22.94
CA LEU A 67 -14.53 7.68 23.45
C LEU A 67 -15.63 6.91 22.67
N MET A 68 -16.66 7.61 22.19
CA MET A 68 -17.74 7.02 21.39
C MET A 68 -17.42 6.91 19.90
N ALA A 69 -16.46 7.68 19.37
CA ALA A 69 -16.04 7.64 17.97
C ALA A 69 -15.19 6.41 17.60
N VAL A 70 -14.90 5.53 18.55
CA VAL A 70 -14.17 4.28 18.31
C VAL A 70 -15.08 3.27 17.60
N PRO A 71 -14.60 2.59 16.54
CA PRO A 71 -15.38 1.55 15.89
C PRO A 71 -15.82 0.49 16.90
N LYS A 72 -17.14 0.31 17.03
CA LYS A 72 -17.75 -0.59 18.02
C LYS A 72 -17.30 -2.05 17.88
N SER A 73 -16.98 -2.48 16.66
CA SER A 73 -16.57 -3.86 16.38
C SER A 73 -15.65 -3.95 15.15
N ARG A 74 -14.85 -5.02 15.12
CA ARG A 74 -13.97 -5.34 13.99
C ARG A 74 -14.81 -5.73 12.76
N THR A 75 -14.50 -5.15 11.60
CA THR A 75 -15.15 -5.50 10.34
C THR A 75 -14.73 -6.88 9.83
N THR A 76 -15.66 -7.64 9.25
CA THR A 76 -15.36 -8.92 8.59
C THR A 76 -14.54 -8.74 7.30
N HIS A 77 -13.82 -9.78 6.89
CA HIS A 77 -13.01 -9.75 5.66
C HIS A 77 -13.86 -9.44 4.41
N GLY A 78 -15.09 -9.98 4.33
CA GLY A 78 -16.04 -9.69 3.25
C GLY A 78 -16.44 -8.21 3.17
N LYS A 79 -16.83 -7.61 4.31
CA LYS A 79 -17.17 -6.17 4.38
C LYS A 79 -15.98 -5.29 4.00
N LYS A 80 -14.76 -5.66 4.40
CA LYS A 80 -13.53 -4.97 3.99
C LYS A 80 -13.29 -5.10 2.48
N ARG A 81 -13.40 -6.32 1.92
CA ARG A 81 -13.20 -6.58 0.48
C ARG A 81 -14.18 -5.80 -0.39
N MET A 82 -15.46 -5.79 -0.02
CA MET A 82 -16.49 -5.00 -0.71
C MET A 82 -16.22 -3.49 -0.69
N ARG A 83 -15.70 -2.95 0.42
CA ARG A 83 -15.34 -1.52 0.48
C ARG A 83 -14.09 -1.19 -0.36
N MET A 84 -13.19 -2.15 -0.55
CA MET A 84 -11.95 -1.98 -1.32
C MET A 84 -12.10 -2.25 -2.81
N SER A 85 -13.07 -3.07 -3.23
CA SER A 85 -13.28 -3.38 -4.66
C SER A 85 -13.54 -2.14 -5.51
N ASN A 86 -14.19 -1.14 -4.94
CA ASN A 86 -14.54 0.09 -5.66
C ASN A 86 -13.36 1.06 -5.81
N LYS A 87 -12.16 0.71 -5.30
CA LYS A 87 -10.96 1.57 -5.29
C LYS A 87 -9.85 1.07 -6.22
N GLY A 88 -10.19 0.30 -7.25
CA GLY A 88 -9.21 -0.20 -8.23
C GLY A 88 -8.50 0.92 -9.01
N LEU A 89 -7.28 0.65 -9.46
CA LEU A 89 -6.54 1.58 -10.34
C LEU A 89 -7.26 1.66 -11.69
N LYS A 90 -7.63 2.88 -12.10
CA LYS A 90 -8.18 3.11 -13.43
C LYS A 90 -7.07 2.98 -14.47
N ASN A 91 -7.36 2.30 -15.59
CA ASN A 91 -6.45 2.26 -16.74
C ASN A 91 -6.25 3.68 -17.28
N ARG A 92 -5.02 3.98 -17.69
CA ARG A 92 -4.66 5.27 -18.27
C ARG A 92 -4.58 5.12 -19.77
N GLU A 93 -5.40 5.89 -20.49
CA GLU A 93 -5.39 5.96 -21.96
C GLU A 93 -4.51 7.12 -22.45
N ASP A 94 -4.04 7.97 -21.54
CA ASP A 94 -3.28 9.18 -21.80
C ASP A 94 -1.79 8.92 -22.13
N ILE A 95 -1.42 7.71 -22.55
CA ILE A 95 -0.02 7.35 -22.82
C ILE A 95 0.21 7.43 -24.33
N VAL A 96 0.96 8.44 -24.75
CA VAL A 96 1.29 8.68 -26.17
C VAL A 96 2.79 8.56 -26.42
N PRO A 97 3.23 8.19 -27.63
CA PRO A 97 4.66 8.15 -27.94
C PRO A 97 5.28 9.56 -28.00
N CYS A 98 6.52 9.69 -27.54
CA CYS A 98 7.30 10.92 -27.67
C CYS A 98 7.72 11.16 -29.14
N PRO A 99 7.61 12.38 -29.69
CA PRO A 99 7.99 12.65 -31.08
C PRO A 99 9.50 12.58 -31.34
N VAL A 100 10.35 12.71 -30.30
CA VAL A 100 11.81 12.75 -30.46
C VAL A 100 12.44 11.39 -30.18
N CYS A 101 12.03 10.71 -29.11
CA CYS A 101 12.66 9.46 -28.66
C CYS A 101 11.73 8.24 -28.71
N HIS A 102 10.49 8.40 -29.17
CA HIS A 102 9.47 7.34 -29.31
C HIS A 102 9.13 6.53 -28.03
N GLY A 103 9.63 6.95 -26.87
CA GLY A 103 9.26 6.35 -25.59
C GLY A 103 7.87 6.78 -25.13
N PRO A 104 7.22 6.01 -24.24
CA PRO A 104 5.92 6.37 -23.69
C PRO A 104 6.03 7.64 -22.85
N LYS A 105 5.16 8.62 -23.11
CA LYS A 105 5.00 9.83 -22.31
C LYS A 105 3.52 10.03 -21.99
N LEU A 106 3.24 10.78 -20.93
CA LEU A 106 1.87 11.17 -20.60
C LEU A 106 1.41 12.32 -21.50
N LEU A 107 0.13 12.33 -21.88
CA LEU A 107 -0.48 13.39 -22.68
C LEU A 107 -0.36 14.72 -21.93
N HIS A 108 -0.02 15.80 -22.64
CA HIS A 108 0.27 17.13 -22.07
C HIS A 108 1.50 17.26 -21.15
N HIS A 109 2.24 16.18 -20.91
CA HIS A 109 3.50 16.23 -20.17
C HIS A 109 4.71 16.16 -21.10
N VAL A 110 5.80 16.81 -20.68
CA VAL A 110 7.11 16.67 -21.34
C VAL A 110 7.64 15.26 -21.09
N CYS A 111 8.29 14.66 -22.09
CA CYS A 111 8.87 13.33 -21.93
C CYS A 111 9.98 13.34 -20.88
N PRO A 112 9.92 12.51 -19.82
CA PRO A 112 10.92 12.50 -18.76
C PRO A 112 12.30 12.08 -19.26
N GLY A 113 12.36 11.16 -20.24
CA GLY A 113 13.63 10.72 -20.84
C GLY A 113 14.32 11.82 -21.66
N CYS A 114 13.56 12.59 -22.44
CA CYS A 114 14.10 13.74 -23.17
C CYS A 114 14.54 14.84 -22.21
N LEU A 115 13.72 15.16 -21.21
CA LEU A 115 14.03 16.19 -20.21
C LEU A 115 15.34 15.88 -19.48
N ALA A 116 15.52 14.65 -19.00
CA ALA A 116 16.75 14.23 -18.33
C ALA A 116 17.99 14.34 -19.23
N LYS A 117 17.87 14.02 -20.52
CA LYS A 117 18.96 14.19 -21.50
C LYS A 117 19.29 15.66 -21.73
N LEU A 118 18.28 16.53 -21.78
CA LEU A 118 18.47 17.97 -21.94
C LEU A 118 19.10 18.60 -20.70
N GLU A 119 18.69 18.20 -19.51
CA GLU A 119 19.26 18.68 -18.25
C GLU A 119 20.73 18.30 -18.09
N ARG A 120 21.12 17.09 -18.51
CA ARG A 120 22.54 16.67 -18.53
C ARG A 120 23.39 17.50 -19.49
N LYS A 121 22.83 17.87 -20.64
CA LYS A 121 23.52 18.69 -21.65
C LYS A 121 23.47 20.19 -21.36
N ARG A 122 22.51 20.64 -20.55
CA ARG A 122 22.29 22.04 -20.18
C ARG A 122 23.57 22.77 -19.73
N PRO A 123 24.37 22.28 -18.76
CA PRO A 123 25.56 22.99 -18.30
C PRO A 123 26.61 23.18 -19.42
N GLU A 124 26.76 22.19 -20.30
CA GLU A 124 27.66 22.28 -21.45
C GLU A 124 27.18 23.32 -22.48
N VAL A 125 25.86 23.41 -22.69
CA VAL A 125 25.28 24.36 -23.65
C VAL A 125 25.35 25.79 -23.11
N LEU A 126 25.13 25.99 -21.81
CA LEU A 126 25.22 27.31 -21.16
C LEU A 126 26.64 27.87 -21.15
N SER A 127 27.67 27.02 -21.00
CA SER A 127 29.06 27.50 -21.05
C SER A 127 29.52 27.90 -22.45
N LYS A 128 28.83 27.47 -23.51
CA LYS A 128 29.21 27.69 -24.91
C LYS A 128 28.38 28.75 -25.63
N LYS A 129 27.25 29.20 -25.08
CA LYS A 129 26.38 30.15 -25.78
C LYS A 129 26.86 31.59 -25.57
N PRO A 130 27.32 32.30 -26.61
CA PRO A 130 27.43 33.75 -26.53
C PRO A 130 26.02 34.33 -26.33
N VAL A 131 25.91 35.32 -25.45
CA VAL A 131 24.67 36.06 -25.20
C VAL A 131 24.41 36.94 -26.42
N GLU A 132 23.55 36.48 -27.32
CA GLU A 132 23.03 37.32 -28.41
C GLU A 132 21.87 38.14 -27.86
N SER A 133 22.21 39.38 -27.48
CA SER A 133 21.30 40.43 -27.04
C SER A 133 20.60 41.04 -28.27
N SER A 134 19.31 40.78 -28.41
CA SER A 134 18.40 41.68 -29.13
C SER A 134 17.93 42.77 -28.18
#